data_AF-A0ABD0N7L7-F1
#
_entry.id   AF-A0ABD0N7L7-F1
#
_cell.length_a   1.000
_cell.length_b   1.000
_cell.length_c   1.000
_cell.angle_alpha   90.00
_cell.angle_beta   90.00
_cell.angle_gamma   90.00
#
_symmetry.space_group_name_H-M   'P 1'
#
loop_
_entity.id
_entity.type
_entity.pdbx_description
1 polymer ?
#
loop_
_entity_poly.entity_id
_entity_poly.type
_entity_poly.pdbx_seq_one_letter_code
_entity_poly.pdbx_strand_id
1 'polypeptide(L)'
;MSEEVLLARVKALEEEVERLKAQLKVEKDGSGTEEKTQTSAGLQTESPKHQEAEENRSKQKKRAERPFDFSVHPRRHVALRLAYLGWQYQGFAVQENTDNTVEARLFEALLKTKLIQDRQTSNYHRCGRTDKGVSAFSQ
;
A
#
# COMPACT_ATOMS: atom_id res chain seq x y z
N MET A 1 -19.06 -9.27 33.47
CA MET A 1 -19.53 -9.17 32.07
C MET A 1 -20.33 -10.43 31.79
N SER A 2 -21.66 -10.36 31.74
CA SER A 2 -22.50 -11.53 31.49
C SER A 2 -22.42 -11.95 30.02
N GLU A 3 -22.53 -13.25 29.76
CA GLU A 3 -22.54 -13.85 28.43
C GLU A 3 -23.56 -13.18 27.50
N GLU A 4 -24.72 -12.83 28.03
CA GLU A 4 -25.80 -12.13 27.34
C GLU A 4 -25.36 -10.76 26.78
N VAL A 5 -24.53 -10.02 27.51
CA VAL A 5 -24.02 -8.70 27.07
C VAL A 5 -23.06 -8.87 25.89
N LEU A 6 -22.24 -9.93 25.91
CA LEU A 6 -21.32 -10.23 24.81
C LEU A 6 -22.09 -10.67 23.57
N LEU A 7 -23.08 -11.55 23.72
CA LEU A 7 -23.93 -12.00 22.61
C LEU A 7 -24.71 -10.84 21.98
N ALA A 8 -25.26 -9.94 22.79
CA ALA A 8 -25.93 -8.74 22.31
C ALA A 8 -24.97 -7.83 21.53
N ARG A 9 -23.72 -7.69 22.00
CA ARG A 9 -22.70 -6.88 21.32
C ARG A 9 -22.25 -7.50 20.00
N VAL A 10 -22.07 -8.82 19.96
CA VAL A 10 -21.71 -9.56 18.74
C VAL A 10 -22.80 -9.37 17.68
N LYS A 11 -24.06 -9.59 18.06
CA LYS A 11 -25.19 -9.43 17.14
C LYS A 11 -25.30 -8.01 16.58
N ALA A 12 -25.16 -6.99 17.43
CA ALA A 12 -25.16 -5.60 16.99
C ALA A 12 -24.02 -5.27 16.00
N LEU A 13 -22.83 -5.83 16.23
CA LEU A 13 -21.68 -5.66 15.33
C LEU A 13 -21.87 -6.39 14.00
N GLU A 14 -22.48 -7.57 14.01
CA GLU A 14 -22.81 -8.32 12.78
C GLU A 14 -23.80 -7.55 11.90
N GLU A 15 -24.85 -6.97 12.48
CA GLU A 15 -25.83 -6.12 11.77
C GLU A 15 -25.18 -4.85 11.18
N GLU A 16 -24.27 -4.21 11.93
CA GLU A 16 -23.55 -3.02 11.46
C GLU A 16 -22.62 -3.34 10.28
N VAL A 17 -21.94 -4.49 10.32
CA VAL A 17 -21.08 -4.96 9.22
C VAL A 17 -21.89 -5.25 7.96
N GLU A 18 -23.07 -5.86 8.06
CA GLU A 18 -23.95 -6.08 6.90
C GLU A 18 -24.40 -4.77 6.27
N ARG A 19 -24.76 -3.77 7.08
CA ARG A 19 -25.15 -2.44 6.61
C ARG A 19 -24.02 -1.74 5.84
N LEU A 20 -22.80 -1.76 6.38
CA LEU A 20 -21.64 -1.15 5.73
C LEU A 20 -21.28 -1.86 4.42
N LYS A 21 -21.36 -3.19 4.38
CA LYS A 21 -21.16 -3.96 3.15
C LYS A 21 -22.20 -3.63 2.07
N ALA A 22 -23.46 -3.43 2.45
CA ALA A 22 -24.50 -3.02 1.52
C ALA A 22 -24.24 -1.62 0.93
N GLN A 23 -23.81 -0.65 1.76
CA GLN A 23 -23.45 0.70 1.31
C GLN A 23 -22.29 0.69 0.31
N LEU A 24 -21.24 -0.08 0.60
CA LEU A 24 -20.08 -0.21 -0.29
C LEU A 24 -20.42 -0.92 -1.62
N LYS A 25 -21.43 -1.80 -1.62
CA LYS A 25 -21.90 -2.45 -2.85
C LYS A 25 -22.64 -1.47 -3.77
N VAL A 26 -23.42 -0.54 -3.20
CA VAL A 26 -24.12 0.52 -3.94
C VAL A 26 -23.14 1.53 -4.54
N GLU A 27 -22.06 1.89 -3.84
CA GLU A 27 -21.03 2.77 -4.39
C GLU A 27 -20.22 2.12 -5.52
N LYS A 28 -20.09 0.78 -5.50
CA LYS A 28 -19.35 0.02 -6.53
C LYS A 28 -20.12 -0.14 -7.85
N ASP A 29 -21.45 -0.20 -7.80
CA ASP A 29 -22.31 -0.25 -9.00
C ASP A 29 -22.67 1.15 -9.54
N GLY A 30 -22.32 2.22 -8.82
CA GLY A 30 -22.59 3.62 -9.19
C GLY A 30 -21.45 4.37 -9.91
N SER A 31 -20.31 3.74 -10.18
CA SER A 31 -19.17 4.38 -10.86
C SER A 31 -18.66 3.58 -12.06
N GLY A 32 -19.47 3.57 -13.11
CA GLY A 32 -19.07 3.09 -14.43
C GLY A 32 -19.66 3.96 -15.54
N THR A 33 -19.03 5.10 -15.83
CA THR A 33 -18.83 5.66 -17.19
C THR A 33 -17.75 6.75 -17.10
N GLU A 34 -16.69 6.60 -17.88
CA GLU A 34 -15.57 7.55 -18.00
C GLU A 34 -16.01 8.84 -18.71
N GLU A 35 -15.56 10.01 -18.24
CA GLU A 35 -14.74 10.97 -19.01
C GLU A 35 -14.50 12.31 -18.26
N LYS A 36 -13.22 12.55 -17.93
CA LYS A 36 -12.44 13.74 -18.31
C LYS A 36 -13.06 15.17 -18.21
N THR A 37 -12.44 15.98 -17.32
CA THR A 37 -11.76 17.28 -17.61
C THR A 37 -12.37 18.58 -17.02
N GLN A 38 -11.59 19.19 -16.10
CA GLN A 38 -11.24 20.62 -15.90
C GLN A 38 -12.30 21.63 -15.40
N THR A 39 -12.16 22.19 -14.18
CA THR A 39 -11.38 23.39 -13.77
C THR A 39 -11.71 24.69 -14.50
N SER A 40 -12.03 25.75 -13.74
CA SER A 40 -11.31 27.05 -13.86
C SER A 40 -11.69 28.05 -12.76
N ALA A 41 -10.70 28.45 -11.95
CA ALA A 41 -10.62 29.79 -11.39
C ALA A 41 -9.96 30.70 -12.45
N GLY A 42 -10.42 31.95 -12.56
CA GLY A 42 -9.88 32.93 -13.50
C GLY A 42 -8.61 33.62 -13.02
N LEU A 43 -7.74 34.04 -13.95
CA LEU A 43 -7.55 35.44 -14.39
C LEU A 43 -6.38 35.53 -15.39
N GLN A 44 -6.64 36.19 -16.54
CA GLN A 44 -5.77 37.12 -17.30
C GLN A 44 -4.55 36.50 -18.05
N THR A 45 -4.20 36.82 -19.31
CA THR A 45 -4.54 37.93 -20.23
C THR A 45 -4.09 37.57 -21.68
N GLU A 46 -4.64 38.31 -22.67
CA GLU A 46 -4.11 38.66 -24.02
C GLU A 46 -4.46 37.81 -25.28
N SER A 47 -5.25 38.44 -26.16
CA SER A 47 -5.50 38.17 -27.59
C SER A 47 -4.55 39.05 -28.45
N PRO A 48 -4.32 38.86 -29.79
CA PRO A 48 -5.28 38.32 -30.77
C PRO A 48 -4.79 37.52 -32.02
N LYS A 49 -5.77 36.82 -32.62
CA LYS A 49 -6.07 36.53 -34.05
C LYS A 49 -5.43 35.36 -34.85
N HIS A 50 -6.33 34.45 -35.26
CA HIS A 50 -6.56 33.77 -36.56
C HIS A 50 -5.38 33.07 -37.28
N GLN A 51 -5.45 31.82 -37.78
CA GLN A 51 -6.53 31.05 -38.43
C GLN A 51 -6.24 29.53 -38.36
N GLU A 52 -7.25 28.75 -38.68
CA GLU A 52 -7.40 27.29 -38.56
C GLU A 52 -6.40 26.44 -39.37
N ALA A 53 -5.94 25.33 -38.79
CA ALA A 53 -5.89 24.00 -39.43
C ALA A 53 -5.47 22.94 -38.39
N GLU A 54 -6.10 21.77 -38.51
CA GLU A 54 -6.16 20.67 -37.54
C GLU A 54 -4.83 19.91 -37.31
N GLU A 55 -4.90 19.05 -36.28
CA GLU A 55 -4.16 17.77 -36.17
C GLU A 55 -2.66 17.79 -35.81
N ASN A 56 -2.36 18.00 -34.53
CA ASN A 56 -1.44 17.12 -33.77
C ASN A 56 -1.37 17.52 -32.29
N ARG A 57 -2.40 17.17 -31.49
CA ARG A 57 -2.25 17.18 -30.03
C ARG A 57 -1.39 15.99 -29.62
N SER A 58 -0.10 16.26 -29.59
CA SER A 58 0.98 15.43 -29.07
C SER A 58 0.53 14.66 -27.82
N LYS A 59 0.50 13.33 -27.96
CA LYS A 59 0.43 12.39 -26.84
C LYS A 59 1.58 12.73 -25.90
N GLN A 60 1.29 13.32 -24.75
CA GLN A 60 2.27 13.48 -23.67
C GLN A 60 2.80 12.09 -23.31
N LYS A 61 4.02 11.78 -23.80
CA LYS A 61 4.75 10.59 -23.39
C LYS A 61 4.96 10.70 -21.87
N LYS A 62 4.32 9.82 -21.10
CA LYS A 62 4.63 9.62 -19.69
C LYS A 62 6.15 9.45 -19.60
N ARG A 63 6.84 10.40 -18.94
CA ARG A 63 8.28 10.29 -18.71
C ARG A 63 8.50 8.97 -17.98
N ALA A 64 9.25 8.06 -18.59
CA ALA A 64 9.67 6.84 -17.92
C ALA A 64 10.41 7.24 -16.64
N GLU A 65 10.00 6.67 -15.50
CA GLU A 65 10.68 6.90 -14.24
C GLU A 65 12.13 6.43 -14.38
N ARG A 66 13.07 7.30 -13.99
CA ARG A 66 14.49 6.98 -14.04
C ARG A 66 14.78 5.86 -13.02
N PRO A 67 15.57 4.83 -13.37
CA PRO A 67 15.91 3.78 -12.44
C PRO A 67 16.69 4.36 -11.26
N PHE A 68 16.38 3.89 -10.04
CA PHE A 68 17.11 4.25 -8.84
C PHE A 68 18.48 3.58 -8.85
N ASP A 69 19.55 4.38 -8.83
CA ASP A 69 20.92 3.89 -8.75
C ASP A 69 21.35 3.71 -7.29
N PHE A 70 21.66 2.48 -6.92
CA PHE A 70 22.13 2.15 -5.59
C PHE A 70 23.63 2.43 -5.38
N SER A 71 24.42 2.58 -6.45
CA SER A 71 25.87 2.76 -6.38
C SER A 71 26.28 4.16 -5.90
N VAL A 72 25.43 5.16 -6.14
CA VAL A 72 25.67 6.55 -5.75
C VAL A 72 25.36 6.84 -4.28
N HIS A 73 24.78 5.87 -3.57
CA HIS A 73 24.38 6.01 -2.16
C HIS A 73 25.25 5.13 -1.25
N PRO A 74 25.73 5.65 -0.09
CA PRO A 74 26.52 4.87 0.84
C PRO A 74 25.70 3.76 1.50
N ARG A 75 26.36 2.64 1.82
CA ARG A 75 25.75 1.49 2.49
C ARG A 75 26.40 1.24 3.84
N ARG A 76 25.61 0.78 4.81
CA ARG A 76 26.06 0.39 6.15
C ARG A 76 25.21 -0.75 6.69
N HIS A 77 25.80 -1.54 7.58
CA HIS A 77 25.02 -2.48 8.39
C HIS A 77 24.21 -1.73 9.44
N VAL A 78 22.99 -2.19 9.66
CA VAL A 78 22.05 -1.66 10.65
C VAL A 78 21.40 -2.81 11.41
N ALA A 79 21.04 -2.55 12.66
CA ALA A 79 20.15 -3.41 13.44
C ALA A 79 18.79 -2.72 13.52
N LEU A 80 17.72 -3.47 13.22
CA LEU A 80 16.35 -3.00 13.34
C LEU A 80 15.73 -3.66 14.56
N ARG A 81 15.02 -2.88 15.38
CA ARG A 81 14.16 -3.39 16.45
C ARG A 81 12.71 -3.18 16.03
N LEU A 82 11.97 -4.26 15.90
CA LEU A 82 10.63 -4.24 15.31
C LEU A 82 9.56 -4.64 16.34
N ALA A 83 8.38 -4.06 16.20
CA ALA A 83 7.18 -4.47 16.92
C ALA A 83 6.06 -4.73 15.92
N TYR A 84 5.28 -5.78 16.16
CA TYR A 84 4.16 -6.15 15.30
C TYR A 84 3.09 -6.94 16.05
N LEU A 85 1.86 -6.85 15.54
CA LEU A 85 0.74 -7.67 15.97
C LEU A 85 0.67 -8.93 15.10
N GLY A 86 0.85 -10.09 15.72
CA GLY A 86 1.01 -11.36 15.01
C GLY A 86 -0.29 -12.03 14.55
N TRP A 87 -1.47 -11.57 15.02
CA TRP A 87 -2.75 -12.27 14.81
C TRP A 87 -3.01 -12.57 13.33
N GLN A 88 -2.73 -11.61 12.44
CA GLN A 88 -2.99 -11.75 11.01
C GLN A 88 -1.82 -12.37 10.22
N TYR A 89 -0.75 -12.82 10.88
CA TYR A 89 0.47 -13.31 10.23
C TYR A 89 0.78 -14.76 10.59
N GLN A 90 1.38 -15.45 9.62
CA GLN A 90 1.82 -16.85 9.77
C GLN A 90 3.23 -16.95 10.38
N GLY A 91 3.49 -16.09 11.37
CA GLY A 91 4.77 -16.00 12.07
C GLY A 91 5.70 -14.96 11.46
N PHE A 92 6.90 -14.86 12.05
CA PHE A 92 7.90 -13.90 11.61
C PHE A 92 8.55 -14.33 10.30
N ALA A 93 9.05 -15.56 10.24
CA ALA A 93 9.88 -16.04 9.15
C ALA A 93 9.08 -16.43 7.90
N VAL A 94 9.61 -16.07 6.72
CA VAL A 94 9.08 -16.53 5.42
C VAL A 94 9.08 -18.06 5.36
N GLN A 95 8.00 -18.62 4.82
CA GLN A 95 7.82 -20.05 4.57
C GLN A 95 7.45 -20.23 3.08
N GLU A 96 7.78 -21.39 2.50
CA GLU A 96 7.57 -21.63 1.05
C GLU A 96 6.08 -21.65 0.65
N ASN A 97 5.20 -21.91 1.60
CA ASN A 97 3.76 -22.03 1.40
C ASN A 97 2.99 -20.70 1.60
N THR A 98 3.65 -19.64 2.07
CA THR A 98 2.95 -18.39 2.39
C THR A 98 3.85 -17.14 2.37
N ASP A 99 3.34 -16.10 1.73
CA ASP A 99 3.94 -14.77 1.79
C ASP A 99 3.34 -13.92 2.92
N ASN A 100 2.37 -14.45 3.69
CA ASN A 100 1.72 -13.71 4.76
C ASN A 100 2.49 -13.80 6.09
N THR A 101 3.77 -13.41 6.04
CA THR A 101 4.69 -13.38 7.18
C THR A 101 5.19 -11.97 7.40
N VAL A 102 5.61 -11.67 8.64
CA VAL A 102 6.09 -10.33 8.98
C VAL A 102 7.36 -10.00 8.20
N GLU A 103 8.25 -10.97 8.03
CA GLU A 103 9.47 -10.82 7.26
C GLU A 103 9.20 -10.54 5.78
N ALA A 104 8.25 -11.23 5.15
CA ALA A 104 7.90 -10.95 3.75
C ALA A 104 7.47 -9.48 3.57
N ARG A 105 6.61 -8.99 4.47
CA ARG A 105 6.16 -7.58 4.45
C ARG A 105 7.28 -6.59 4.74
N LEU A 106 8.19 -6.94 5.64
CA LEU A 106 9.36 -6.11 5.92
C LEU A 106 10.23 -5.96 4.67
N PHE A 107 10.54 -7.06 3.98
CA PHE A 107 11.36 -7.02 2.77
C PHE A 107 10.65 -6.32 1.60
N GLU A 108 9.35 -6.52 1.47
CA GLU A 108 8.53 -5.76 0.52
C GLU A 108 8.68 -4.25 0.77
N ALA A 109 8.62 -3.80 2.03
CA ALA A 109 8.80 -2.39 2.38
C ALA A 109 10.24 -1.89 2.12
N LEU A 110 11.26 -2.67 2.48
CA LEU A 110 12.68 -2.32 2.25
C LEU A 110 13.01 -2.18 0.76
N LEU A 111 12.43 -3.03 -0.09
CA LEU A 111 12.59 -2.95 -1.56
C LEU A 111 11.84 -1.75 -2.14
N LYS A 112 10.61 -1.50 -1.70
CA LYS A 112 9.81 -0.33 -2.14
C LYS A 112 10.50 0.99 -1.78
N THR A 113 11.08 1.05 -0.59
CA THR A 113 11.80 2.24 -0.08
C THR A 113 13.24 2.35 -0.58
N LYS A 114 13.71 1.43 -1.43
CA LYS A 114 15.07 1.41 -1.98
C LYS A 114 16.17 1.38 -0.91
N LEU A 115 15.88 0.80 0.26
CA LEU A 115 16.87 0.60 1.32
C LEU A 115 17.77 -0.61 1.07
N ILE A 116 17.25 -1.61 0.35
CA ILE A 116 18.00 -2.77 -0.12
C ILE A 116 17.76 -2.97 -1.61
N GLN A 117 18.73 -3.60 -2.28
CA GLN A 117 18.62 -3.92 -3.70
C GLN A 117 17.93 -5.27 -3.92
N ASP A 118 18.36 -6.27 -3.15
CA ASP A 118 17.78 -7.59 -3.13
C ASP A 118 17.92 -8.20 -1.73
N ARG A 119 17.06 -9.16 -1.40
CA ARG A 119 17.08 -9.89 -0.13
C ARG A 119 18.34 -10.73 0.02
N GLN A 120 18.78 -11.45 -1.03
CA GLN A 120 19.92 -12.38 -0.95
C GLN A 120 21.24 -11.64 -0.71
N THR A 121 21.39 -10.45 -1.28
CA THR A 121 22.62 -9.64 -1.19
C THR A 121 22.66 -8.71 0.03
N SER A 122 21.59 -8.68 0.83
CA SER A 122 21.44 -7.74 1.95
C SER A 122 22.17 -8.14 3.25
N ASN A 123 22.79 -9.34 3.30
CA ASN A 123 23.41 -9.90 4.51
C ASN A 123 22.46 -9.87 5.72
N TYR A 124 21.22 -10.29 5.48
CA TYR A 124 20.16 -10.27 6.49
C TYR A 124 20.29 -11.39 7.52
N HIS A 125 20.16 -11.04 8.79
CA HIS A 125 20.06 -11.96 9.90
C HIS A 125 18.85 -11.61 10.78
N ARG A 126 18.29 -12.63 11.44
CA ARG A 126 17.20 -12.49 12.41
C ARG A 126 17.64 -13.02 13.76
N CYS A 127 17.21 -12.38 14.84
CA CYS A 127 17.55 -12.83 16.20
C CYS A 127 16.64 -13.97 16.70
N GLY A 128 15.45 -14.16 16.08
CA GLY A 128 14.53 -15.23 16.44
C GLY A 128 13.45 -15.47 15.39
N ARG A 129 12.67 -16.53 15.61
CA ARG A 129 11.43 -16.81 14.87
C ARG A 129 10.27 -16.66 15.86
N THR A 130 9.10 -16.31 15.34
CA THR A 130 7.85 -16.43 16.08
C THR A 130 6.89 -17.34 15.34
N ASP A 131 6.07 -18.07 16.08
CA ASP A 131 5.02 -18.90 15.52
C ASP A 131 3.84 -18.07 15.00
N LYS A 132 2.95 -18.73 14.26
CA LYS A 132 1.72 -18.12 13.73
C LYS A 132 0.90 -17.50 14.86
N GLY A 133 0.42 -16.27 14.65
CA GLY A 133 -0.40 -15.55 15.63
C GLY A 133 0.38 -14.86 16.75
N VAL A 134 1.68 -15.13 16.91
CA VAL A 134 2.49 -14.56 18.00
C VAL A 134 2.89 -13.12 17.69
N SER A 135 2.58 -12.20 18.61
CA SER A 135 3.00 -10.80 18.56
C SER A 135 4.38 -10.60 19.21
N ALA A 136 5.10 -9.57 18.79
CA ALA A 136 6.39 -9.21 19.38
C ALA A 136 6.53 -7.69 19.54
N PHE A 137 7.25 -7.27 20.58
CA PHE A 137 7.52 -5.85 20.87
C PHE A 137 8.98 -5.44 20.59
N SER A 138 9.90 -6.41 20.45
CA SER A 138 11.32 -6.16 20.26
C SER A 138 11.98 -7.29 19.46
N GLN A 139 11.44 -7.57 18.28
CA GLN A 139 11.98 -8.54 17.32
C GLN A 139 13.18 -7.99 16.57
#